data_AF-M1QAB5-F1
#
_entry.id   AF-M1QAB5-F1
#
_cell.length_a   1.000
_cell.length_b   1.000
_cell.length_c   1.000
_cell.angle_alpha   90.00
_cell.angle_beta   90.00
_cell.angle_gamma   90.00
#
_symmetry.space_group_name_H-M   'P 1'
#
loop_
_entity.id
_entity.type
_entity.pdbx_description
1 polymer ?
#
loop_
_entity_poly.entity_id
_entity_poly.type
_entity_poly.pdbx_seq_one_letter_code
_entity_poly.pdbx_strand_id
1 'polypeptide(L)' 'MRILPEFKGIAVHDGWKPYNSYECDHALCNAHLQRELTGIEENYKQTWAKEMNELLTEMKKYTDECNHN' A
#
# COMPACT_ATOMS: atom_id res chain seq x y z
N MET A 1 4.22 22.78 -14.70
CA MET A 1 3.10 21.85 -14.98
C MET A 1 3.24 20.68 -14.02
N ARG A 2 2.48 20.69 -12.91
CA ARG A 2 2.39 19.54 -12.00
C ARG A 2 1.22 18.68 -12.48
N ILE A 3 1.28 17.35 -12.33
CA ILE A 3 0.25 16.40 -12.83
C ILE A 3 -1.05 16.49 -12.00
N LEU A 4 -0.95 16.83 -10.71
CA LEU A 4 -2.08 16.91 -9.76
C LEU A 4 -2.14 18.27 -9.03
N PRO A 5 -2.26 19.41 -9.72
CA PRO A 5 -2.14 20.74 -9.10
C PRO A 5 -3.35 21.11 -8.22
N GLU A 6 -4.52 20.55 -8.51
CA GLU A 6 -5.78 20.89 -7.83
C GLU A 6 -6.39 19.69 -7.08
N PHE A 7 -5.71 18.54 -7.08
CA PHE A 7 -6.22 17.33 -6.44
C PHE A 7 -6.25 17.49 -4.90
N LYS A 8 -7.41 17.24 -4.29
CA LYS A 8 -7.64 17.36 -2.83
C LYS A 8 -8.05 16.05 -2.17
N GLY A 9 -8.00 14.94 -2.91
CA GLY A 9 -8.30 13.61 -2.36
C GLY A 9 -7.04 12.91 -1.84
N ILE A 10 -7.16 11.58 -1.70
CA ILE A 10 -6.05 10.70 -1.33
C ILE A 10 -5.45 10.09 -2.61
N ALA A 11 -4.17 10.38 -2.87
CA ALA A 11 -3.41 9.75 -3.93
C ALA A 11 -2.94 8.37 -3.47
N VAL A 12 -3.52 7.32 -4.04
CA VAL A 12 -3.10 5.93 -3.80
C VAL A 12 -2.03 5.57 -4.82
N HIS A 13 -0.80 5.34 -4.38
CA HIS A 13 0.33 5.05 -5.27
C HIS A 13 1.28 3.99 -4.69
N ASP A 14 2.23 3.52 -5.49
CA ASP A 14 3.29 2.63 -5.02
C ASP A 14 4.31 3.35 -4.11
N GLY A 15 5.37 2.67 -3.67
CA GLY A 15 6.41 3.26 -2.82
C GLY A 15 7.33 4.27 -3.53
N TRP A 16 7.03 4.74 -4.74
CA TRP A 16 7.96 5.57 -5.50
C TRP A 16 8.03 7.01 -4.96
N LYS A 17 9.21 7.35 -4.41
CA LYS A 17 9.51 8.63 -3.75
C LYS A 17 9.05 9.91 -4.48
N PRO A 18 9.10 10.03 -5.82
CA PRO A 18 8.64 11.24 -6.51
C PRO A 18 7.17 11.59 -6.27
N TYR A 19 6.31 10.61 -5.98
CA TYR A 19 4.90 10.87 -5.66
C TYR A 19 4.73 11.72 -4.40
N ASN A 20 5.66 11.67 -3.45
CA ASN A 20 5.61 12.45 -2.20
C ASN A 20 5.76 13.96 -2.43
N SER A 21 6.03 14.41 -3.66
CA SER A 21 6.10 15.83 -4.02
C SER A 21 4.76 16.46 -4.38
N TYR A 22 3.69 15.66 -4.53
CA TYR A 22 2.35 16.16 -4.77
C TYR A 22 1.73 16.67 -3.46
N GLU A 23 1.05 17.83 -3.52
CA GLU A 23 0.42 18.46 -2.35
C GLU A 23 -1.01 17.92 -2.15
N CYS A 24 -1.12 16.67 -1.71
CA CYS A 24 -2.38 15.97 -1.42
C CYS A 24 -2.19 14.97 -0.27
N ASP A 25 -3.27 14.34 0.17
CA ASP A 25 -3.14 13.20 1.09
C ASP A 25 -2.62 11.97 0.32
N HIS A 26 -1.89 11.10 1.01
CA HIS A 26 -1.23 9.95 0.40
C HIS A 26 -1.63 8.64 1.09
N ALA A 27 -1.78 7.59 0.29
CA ALA A 27 -1.88 6.23 0.77
C ALA A 27 -1.05 5.29 -0.12
N LEU A 28 -0.48 4.25 0.48
CA LEU A 28 0.18 3.20 -0.29
C LEU A 28 -0.85 2.26 -0.91
N CYS A 29 -0.59 1.86 -2.15
CA CYS A 29 -1.39 0.87 -2.84
C CYS A 29 -1.10 -0.51 -2.26
N ASN A 30 -2.05 -1.07 -1.52
CA ASN A 30 -1.90 -2.40 -0.92
C ASN A 30 -1.56 -3.48 -1.96
N ALA A 31 -2.16 -3.46 -3.15
CA ALA A 31 -1.84 -4.44 -4.20
C ALA A 31 -0.35 -4.37 -4.64
N HIS A 32 0.21 -3.17 -4.74
CA HIS A 32 1.64 -3.00 -5.04
C HIS A 32 2.51 -3.45 -3.87
N LEU A 33 2.15 -3.05 -2.64
CA LEU A 33 2.86 -3.45 -1.43
C LEU A 33 2.91 -4.98 -1.28
N GLN A 34 1.79 -5.67 -1.48
CA GLN A 34 1.74 -7.14 -1.42
C GLN A 34 2.63 -7.79 -2.48
N ARG A 35 2.65 -7.26 -3.70
CA ARG A 35 3.53 -7.75 -4.76
C ARG A 35 5.01 -7.56 -4.43
N GLU A 36 5.38 -6.42 -3.84
CA GLU A 36 6.74 -6.17 -3.37
C GLU A 36 7.13 -7.14 -2.24
N LEU A 37 6.25 -7.36 -1.27
CA LEU A 37 6.46 -8.31 -0.18
C LEU A 37 6.64 -9.75 -0.69
N THR A 38 5.81 -10.20 -1.63
CA THR A 38 6.00 -11.50 -2.30
C THR A 38 7.34 -11.57 -3.01
N GLY A 39 7.74 -10.52 -3.73
CA GLY A 39 9.06 -10.47 -4.36
C GLY A 39 10.21 -10.55 -3.35
N ILE A 40 10.05 -9.96 -2.16
CA ILE A 40 11.04 -10.03 -1.08
C ILE A 40 11.15 -11.45 -0.51
N GLU A 41 10.01 -12.10 -0.26
CA GLU A 41 9.95 -13.49 0.17
C GLU A 41 10.60 -14.42 -0.86
N GLU A 42 10.19 -14.33 -2.12
CA GLU A 42 10.61 -15.26 -3.17
C GLU A 42 12.10 -15.12 -3.52
N ASN A 43 12.59 -13.89 -3.66
CA ASN A 43 13.95 -13.64 -4.16
C ASN A 43 15.00 -13.59 -3.04
N TYR A 44 14.62 -13.16 -1.84
CA TYR A 44 15.57 -12.93 -0.74
C TYR A 44 15.30 -13.82 0.48
N LYS A 45 14.29 -14.70 0.41
CA LYS A 45 13.93 -15.68 1.45
C LYS A 45 13.71 -15.06 2.83
N GLN A 46 13.24 -13.81 2.84
CA GLN A 46 12.96 -13.07 4.05
C GLN A 46 11.57 -13.42 4.57
N THR A 47 11.49 -14.15 5.68
CA THR A 47 10.22 -14.63 6.25
C THR A 47 9.32 -13.50 6.75
N TRP A 48 9.91 -12.39 7.22
CA TRP A 48 9.16 -11.22 7.68
C TRP A 48 8.26 -10.63 6.59
N ALA A 49 8.62 -10.77 5.31
CA ALA A 49 7.82 -10.22 4.21
C ALA A 49 6.51 -11.01 4.03
N LYS A 50 6.58 -12.33 4.21
CA LYS A 50 5.40 -13.19 4.26
C LYS A 50 4.50 -12.84 5.45
N GLU A 51 5.08 -12.76 6.64
CA GLU A 51 4.37 -12.41 7.88
C GLU A 51 3.67 -11.05 7.77
N MET A 52 4.31 -10.06 7.15
CA MET A 52 3.72 -8.76 6.89
C MET A 52 2.54 -8.84 5.92
N ASN A 53 2.65 -9.65 4.85
CA ASN A 53 1.58 -9.82 3.87
C ASN A 53 0.35 -10.53 4.48
N GLU A 54 0.58 -11.51 5.35
CA GLU A 54 -0.45 -12.18 6.13
C GLU A 54 -1.16 -11.19 7.06
N LEU A 55 -0.40 -10.40 7.83
CA LEU A 55 -0.94 -9.38 8.73
C LEU A 55 -1.83 -8.35 7.98
N LEU A 56 -1.37 -7.84 6.84
CA LEU A 56 -2.15 -6.89 6.03
C LEU A 56 -3.47 -7.51 5.56
N THR A 57 -3.46 -8.79 5.21
CA THR A 57 -4.65 -9.53 4.78
C THR A 57 -5.63 -9.74 5.94
N GLU A 58 -5.13 -10.08 7.13
CA GLU A 58 -5.93 -10.20 8.34
C GLU A 58 -6.58 -8.87 8.73
N MET A 59 -5.83 -7.76 8.71
CA MET A 59 -6.35 -6.43 9.00
C MET A 59 -7.46 -6.02 8.03
N LYS A 60 -7.30 -6.34 6.73
CA LYS A 60 -8.33 -6.06 5.72
C LYS A 60 -9.59 -6.87 5.99
N LYS A 61 -9.44 -8.17 6.27
CA LYS A 61 -10.57 -9.06 6.60
C LYS A 61 -11.32 -8.55 7.83
N TYR A 62 -10.62 -8.23 8.90
CA TYR A 62 -11.21 -7.69 10.12
C TYR A 62 -11.99 -6.39 9.85
N THR A 63 -11.41 -5.49 9.05
CA THR A 63 -12.07 -4.23 8.67
C THR A 63 -13.37 -4.49 7.88
N ASP A 64 -13.37 -5.44 6.96
CA ASP A 64 -14.56 -5.79 6.17
C ASP A 64 -15.67 -6.41 7.02
N GLU A 65 -15.30 -7.22 8.01
CA GLU A 65 -16.20 -7.82 8.99
C GLU A 65 -16.82 -6.75 9.91
N CYS A 66 -16.03 -5.78 10.38
CA CYS A 66 -16.54 -4.68 11.20
C CYS A 66 -17.43 -3.70 10.43
N ASN A 67 -17.19 -3.49 9.14
CA ASN A 67 -17.96 -2.57 8.30
C ASN A 67 -19.30 -3.15 7.81
N HIS A 68 -19.60 -4.42 8.09
CA HIS A 68 -20.89 -5.06 7.81
C HIS A 68 -21.88 -5.02 8.99
N ASN A 69 -21.58 -4.26 10.06
CA ASN A 69 -22.48 -4.01 11.19
C ASN A 69 -23.11 -2.61 11.16
#